data_AF-A0A9D5L585-F1
#
_entry.id   AF-A0A9D5L585-F1
#
_cell.length_a   1.000
_cell.length_b   1.000
_cell.length_c   1.000
_cell.angle_alpha   90.00
_cell.angle_beta   90.00
_cell.angle_gamma   90.00
#
_symmetry.space_group_name_H-M   'P 1'
#
loop_
_entity.id
_entity.type
_entity.pdbx_description
1 polymer ?
#
loop_
_entity_poly.entity_id
_entity_poly.type
_entity_poly.pdbx_seq_one_letter_code
_entity_poly.pdbx_strand_id
1 'polypeptide(L)'
;MIKRIYISLIFAMIAVAVSAQSVRVPSHHADERYAAMEKIDLTRHLPDINNRELRSFASDDAMDMAKDMLKLADSFMGLRYRRGGKTPKGFDCSGFTSYIFSQFGYSLGASSRDQYRVDGELVDKMQVQPGDLIFFKGSNSKSASVGHVGIVIDGDPVTGEIKFIHSACSSGISVSSTFEPYYAKRFVGVKRVIK
;
A
#
# COMPACT_ATOMS: atom_id res chain seq x y z
N MET A 1 12.07 8.74 -69.36
CA MET A 1 12.17 9.83 -68.37
C MET A 1 12.72 9.23 -67.07
N ILE A 2 14.02 8.98 -66.86
CA ILE A 2 15.17 9.88 -66.58
C ILE A 2 14.86 11.01 -65.58
N LYS A 3 15.20 10.80 -64.30
CA LYS A 3 16.25 11.44 -63.47
C LYS A 3 16.08 10.92 -62.01
N ARG A 4 17.01 10.14 -61.42
CA ARG A 4 18.31 10.51 -60.79
C ARG A 4 18.11 11.51 -59.63
N ILE A 5 18.74 11.46 -58.44
CA ILE A 5 19.86 10.70 -57.81
C ILE A 5 19.89 11.15 -56.32
N TYR A 6 20.47 10.32 -55.43
CA TYR A 6 20.79 10.55 -54.01
C TYR A 6 21.77 11.72 -53.74
N ILE A 7 21.84 12.22 -52.49
CA ILE A 7 22.94 12.90 -51.72
C ILE A 7 22.21 13.74 -50.62
N SER A 8 22.46 13.71 -49.30
CA SER A 8 23.71 13.80 -48.53
C SER A 8 23.51 13.34 -47.07
N LEU A 9 24.55 12.73 -46.49
CA LEU A 9 24.82 12.65 -45.05
C LEU A 9 24.96 14.07 -44.45
N ILE A 10 24.54 14.28 -43.19
CA ILE A 10 25.19 15.18 -42.20
C ILE A 10 24.72 14.83 -40.76
N PHE A 11 25.72 14.73 -39.89
CA PHE A 11 25.77 14.58 -38.43
C PHE A 11 25.04 15.71 -37.66
N ALA A 12 24.39 15.41 -36.51
CA ALA A 12 24.38 16.30 -35.34
C ALA A 12 23.82 15.61 -34.08
N MET A 13 24.72 15.26 -33.16
CA MET A 13 24.45 15.12 -31.73
C MET A 13 24.01 16.49 -31.17
N ILE A 14 22.88 16.56 -30.48
CA ILE A 14 22.53 17.74 -29.68
C ILE A 14 22.34 17.28 -28.23
N ALA A 15 23.41 17.45 -27.45
CA ALA A 15 23.34 17.50 -26.00
C ALA A 15 22.63 18.81 -25.61
N VAL A 16 21.52 18.71 -24.89
CA VAL A 16 20.87 19.88 -24.29
C VAL A 16 21.34 19.98 -22.85
N ALA A 17 22.27 20.91 -22.62
CA ALA A 17 22.57 21.43 -21.30
C ALA A 17 21.42 22.38 -20.89
N VAL A 18 20.70 22.07 -19.82
CA VAL A 18 19.79 23.02 -19.19
C VAL A 18 20.58 23.81 -18.15
N SER A 19 20.76 25.08 -18.46
CA SER A 19 21.32 26.12 -17.61
C SER A 19 20.38 26.43 -16.45
N ALA A 20 20.93 26.46 -15.23
CA ALA A 20 20.23 26.89 -14.04
C ALA A 20 19.96 28.40 -14.11
N GLN A 21 18.69 28.79 -14.16
CA GLN A 21 18.26 30.15 -13.85
C GLN A 21 17.58 30.16 -12.48
N SER A 22 18.11 31.01 -11.60
CA SER A 22 17.66 31.21 -10.23
C SER A 22 16.37 32.03 -10.20
N VAL A 23 15.30 31.44 -9.68
CA VAL A 23 14.06 32.14 -9.35
C VAL A 23 14.25 32.88 -8.03
N ARG A 24 14.08 34.21 -8.04
CA ARG A 24 14.06 35.04 -6.82
C ARG A 24 12.69 34.98 -6.17
N VAL A 25 12.63 34.67 -4.88
CA VAL A 25 11.42 34.72 -4.05
C VAL A 25 11.48 35.97 -3.14
N PRO A 26 10.39 36.73 -2.94
CA PRO A 26 10.40 37.96 -2.13
C PRO A 26 10.55 37.69 -0.63
N SER A 27 11.28 38.58 0.03
CA SER A 27 11.62 38.56 1.46
C SER A 27 10.46 39.02 2.36
N HIS A 28 9.97 38.13 3.22
CA HIS A 28 9.17 38.48 4.39
C HIS A 28 10.04 38.27 5.64
N HIS A 29 10.12 39.29 6.51
CA HIS A 29 10.99 39.37 7.69
C HIS A 29 10.86 38.14 8.62
N ALA A 30 11.99 37.46 8.86
CA ALA A 30 12.26 36.65 10.05
C ALA A 30 13.79 36.45 10.22
N ASP A 31 14.33 37.24 11.14
CA ASP A 31 15.44 37.01 12.08
C ASP A 31 16.81 36.46 11.59
N GLU A 32 17.85 37.19 12.01
CA GLU A 32 19.29 37.04 11.72
C GLU A 32 19.95 35.70 12.11
N ARG A 33 19.18 34.66 12.44
CA ARG A 33 19.70 33.33 12.80
C ARG A 33 20.04 32.45 11.58
N TYR A 34 19.64 32.85 10.37
CA TYR A 34 19.90 32.11 9.12
C TYR A 34 21.21 32.48 8.40
N ALA A 35 21.95 33.50 8.86
CA ALA A 35 23.19 33.93 8.21
C ALA A 35 24.44 33.13 8.59
N ALA A 36 24.32 32.18 9.53
CA ALA A 36 25.45 31.38 10.03
C ALA A 36 25.40 29.89 9.62
N MET A 37 24.46 29.48 8.77
CA MET A 37 24.47 28.12 8.20
C MET A 37 25.18 28.15 6.85
N GLU A 38 26.48 28.40 6.93
CA GLU A 38 27.42 28.18 5.85
C GLU A 38 27.21 26.76 5.30
N LYS A 39 27.11 26.67 3.97
CA LYS A 39 26.91 25.48 3.14
C LYS A 39 27.58 24.23 3.72
N ILE A 40 26.84 23.48 4.53
CA ILE A 40 27.19 22.07 4.75
C ILE A 40 26.89 21.39 3.43
N ASP A 41 27.95 21.00 2.74
CA ASP A 41 27.88 20.11 1.59
C ASP A 41 27.27 18.79 2.06
N LEU A 42 25.94 18.73 2.06
CA LEU A 42 25.12 17.63 2.58
C LEU A 42 25.39 16.32 1.82
N THR A 43 26.09 16.40 0.68
CA THR A 43 26.53 15.26 -0.14
C THR A 43 27.80 14.58 0.37
N ARG A 44 28.59 15.18 1.29
CA ARG A 44 29.82 14.55 1.83
C ARG A 44 29.59 13.63 3.03
N HIS A 45 28.35 13.49 3.48
CA HIS A 45 28.01 12.72 4.69
C HIS A 45 26.75 11.87 4.53
N LEU A 46 26.32 11.59 3.31
CA LEU A 46 25.41 10.47 3.11
C LEU A 46 26.17 9.20 3.52
N PRO A 47 25.73 8.49 4.58
CA PRO A 47 26.33 7.20 4.89
C PRO A 47 26.23 6.32 3.66
N ASP A 48 27.29 5.56 3.38
CA ASP A 48 27.34 4.59 2.28
C ASP A 48 26.43 3.40 2.66
N ILE A 49 25.13 3.67 2.71
CA ILE A 49 24.10 2.73 3.14
C ILE A 49 23.97 1.66 2.08
N ASN A 50 24.42 0.47 2.43
CA ASN A 50 24.26 -0.69 1.57
C ASN A 50 22.77 -1.04 1.43
N ASN A 51 22.45 -1.80 0.39
CA ASN A 51 21.07 -2.20 0.07
C ASN A 51 20.37 -2.97 1.20
N ARG A 52 21.09 -3.51 2.20
CA ARG A 52 20.48 -4.22 3.33
C ARG A 52 19.92 -3.25 4.37
N GLU A 53 20.66 -2.21 4.71
CA GLU A 53 20.22 -1.18 5.66
C GLU A 53 19.07 -0.35 5.10
N LEU A 54 19.13 0.01 3.81
CA LEU A 54 17.99 0.66 3.13
C LEU A 54 16.72 -0.19 3.17
N ARG A 55 16.85 -1.51 3.02
CA ARG A 55 15.70 -2.44 3.10
C ARG A 55 15.19 -2.59 4.53
N SER A 56 16.04 -2.55 5.55
CA SER A 56 15.58 -2.60 6.94
C SER A 56 14.82 -1.35 7.33
N PHE A 57 15.30 -0.16 6.96
CA PHE A 57 14.58 1.09 7.23
C PHE A 57 13.22 1.12 6.52
N ALA A 58 13.16 0.76 5.23
CA ALA A 58 11.89 0.66 4.51
C ALA A 58 10.94 -0.36 5.15
N SER A 59 11.45 -1.49 5.65
CA SER A 59 10.62 -2.48 6.35
C SER A 59 10.10 -1.98 7.69
N ASP A 60 10.89 -1.17 8.41
CA ASP A 60 10.47 -0.59 9.69
C ASP A 60 9.36 0.44 9.47
N ASP A 61 9.50 1.31 8.47
CA ASP A 61 8.49 2.30 8.07
C ASP A 61 7.17 1.62 7.64
N ALA A 62 7.26 0.57 6.82
CA ALA A 62 6.09 -0.20 6.39
C ALA A 62 5.40 -0.89 7.57
N MET A 63 6.17 -1.41 8.53
CA MET A 63 5.65 -2.04 9.74
C MET A 63 4.96 -1.03 10.66
N ASP A 64 5.53 0.16 10.83
CA ASP A 64 4.92 1.23 11.63
C ASP A 64 3.64 1.75 10.98
N MET A 65 3.62 1.91 9.66
CA MET A 65 2.40 2.21 8.92
C MET A 65 1.33 1.13 9.12
N ALA A 66 1.70 -0.15 9.04
CA ALA A 66 0.78 -1.27 9.26
C ALA A 66 0.20 -1.24 10.68
N LYS A 67 1.01 -0.94 11.70
CA LYS A 67 0.51 -0.78 13.08
C LYS A 67 -0.52 0.33 13.18
N ASP A 68 -0.27 1.48 12.54
CA ASP A 68 -1.21 2.60 12.58
C ASP A 68 -2.50 2.32 11.78
N MET A 69 -2.40 1.61 10.66
CA MET A 69 -3.56 1.09 9.93
C MET A 69 -4.42 0.19 10.81
N LEU A 70 -3.79 -0.71 11.56
CA LEU A 70 -4.49 -1.64 12.45
C LEU A 70 -5.10 -0.93 13.66
N LYS A 71 -4.44 0.09 14.23
CA LYS A 71 -5.04 0.95 15.27
C LYS A 71 -6.29 1.66 14.75
N LEU A 72 -6.23 2.21 13.53
CA LEU A 72 -7.40 2.84 12.92
C LEU A 72 -8.51 1.80 12.67
N ALA A 73 -8.17 0.62 12.17
CA ALA A 73 -9.12 -0.45 11.93
C ALA A 73 -9.82 -0.89 13.22
N ASP A 74 -9.05 -1.03 14.31
CA ASP A 74 -9.54 -1.40 15.65
C ASP A 74 -10.48 -0.34 16.24
N SER A 75 -10.31 0.94 15.93
CA SER A 75 -11.22 2.00 16.38
C SER A 75 -12.68 1.82 15.92
N PHE A 76 -12.91 0.97 14.91
CA PHE A 76 -14.25 0.64 14.42
C PHE A 76 -14.81 -0.68 14.96
N MET A 77 -14.13 -1.33 15.91
CA MET A 77 -14.54 -2.62 16.48
C MET A 77 -16.02 -2.62 16.90
N GLY A 78 -16.75 -3.67 16.51
CA GLY A 78 -18.17 -3.85 16.81
C GLY A 78 -19.14 -3.05 15.92
N LEU A 79 -18.67 -2.12 15.08
CA LEU A 79 -19.54 -1.39 14.15
C LEU A 79 -20.24 -2.37 13.19
N ARG A 80 -21.56 -2.28 13.09
CA ARG A 80 -22.37 -3.23 12.30
C ARG A 80 -22.07 -3.14 10.80
N TYR A 81 -22.14 -4.30 10.16
CA TYR A 81 -22.03 -4.40 8.71
C TYR A 81 -23.17 -3.67 8.00
N ARG A 82 -22.83 -2.96 6.94
CA ARG A 82 -23.78 -2.28 6.05
C ARG A 82 -23.39 -2.55 4.60
N ARG A 83 -24.20 -3.32 3.89
CA ARG A 83 -23.98 -3.64 2.46
C ARG A 83 -23.79 -2.34 1.65
N GLY A 84 -22.72 -2.26 0.85
CA GLY A 84 -22.36 -1.08 0.06
C GLY A 84 -21.79 0.07 0.89
N GLY A 85 -21.61 -0.10 2.20
CA GLY A 85 -21.13 0.93 3.11
C GLY A 85 -19.63 1.19 2.95
N LYS A 86 -19.23 2.46 2.88
CA LYS A 86 -17.84 2.90 2.63
C LYS A 86 -17.37 4.01 3.58
N THR A 87 -18.08 4.21 4.68
CA THR A 87 -17.89 5.36 5.59
C THR A 87 -18.08 4.91 7.04
N PRO A 88 -17.58 5.66 8.04
CA PRO A 88 -17.80 5.38 9.47
C PRO A 88 -19.27 5.23 9.92
N LYS A 89 -20.25 5.64 9.11
CA LYS A 89 -21.68 5.33 9.32
C LYS A 89 -22.05 3.85 9.11
N GLY A 90 -21.10 3.01 8.70
CA GLY A 90 -21.27 1.59 8.44
C GLY A 90 -20.55 1.16 7.16
N PHE A 91 -19.88 0.02 7.24
CA PHE A 91 -19.04 -0.53 6.18
C PHE A 91 -19.54 -1.89 5.69
N ASP A 92 -19.31 -2.21 4.42
CA ASP A 92 -19.16 -3.60 3.99
C ASP A 92 -17.67 -4.01 4.05
N CYS A 93 -17.36 -5.26 3.69
CA CYS A 93 -15.99 -5.77 3.82
C CYS A 93 -14.98 -4.99 2.95
N SER A 94 -15.30 -4.77 1.67
CA SER A 94 -14.46 -4.00 0.76
C SER A 94 -14.44 -2.50 1.07
N GLY A 95 -15.57 -1.93 1.51
CA GLY A 95 -15.66 -0.54 1.89
C GLY A 95 -14.89 -0.24 3.17
N PHE A 96 -14.81 -1.20 4.10
CA PHE A 96 -13.96 -1.12 5.28
C PHE A 96 -12.48 -1.08 4.89
N THR A 97 -12.01 -2.05 4.11
CA THR A 97 -10.60 -2.09 3.68
C THR A 97 -10.24 -0.88 2.82
N SER A 98 -11.08 -0.50 1.85
CA SER A 98 -10.87 0.72 1.04
C SER A 98 -10.79 1.98 1.90
N TYR A 99 -11.64 2.10 2.93
CA TYR A 99 -11.60 3.25 3.82
C TYR A 99 -10.28 3.30 4.60
N ILE A 100 -9.89 2.20 5.27
CA ILE A 100 -8.63 2.15 6.03
C ILE A 100 -7.45 2.48 5.12
N PHE A 101 -7.30 1.79 3.99
CA PHE A 101 -6.18 2.00 3.07
C PHE A 101 -6.13 3.42 2.50
N SER A 102 -7.28 4.05 2.24
CA SER A 102 -7.31 5.43 1.75
C SER A 102 -6.73 6.46 2.72
N GLN A 103 -6.80 6.19 4.04
CA GLN A 103 -6.23 7.10 5.04
C GLN A 103 -4.69 7.10 5.03
N PHE A 104 -4.09 6.09 4.39
CA PHE A 104 -2.64 5.92 4.28
C PHE A 104 -2.17 6.06 2.81
N GLY A 105 -2.99 6.67 1.95
CA GLY A 105 -2.61 6.98 0.56
C GLY A 105 -2.77 5.83 -0.44
N TYR A 106 -3.36 4.71 -0.04
CA TYR A 106 -3.58 3.56 -0.93
C TYR A 106 -5.00 3.54 -1.48
N SER A 107 -5.13 3.44 -2.81
CA SER A 107 -6.43 3.34 -3.48
C SER A 107 -6.75 1.88 -3.80
N LEU A 108 -7.82 1.37 -3.20
CA LEU A 108 -8.31 0.01 -3.40
C LEU A 108 -9.59 0.01 -4.22
N GLY A 109 -9.78 -1.04 -5.04
CA GLY A 109 -11.00 -1.26 -5.81
C GLY A 109 -12.26 -1.32 -4.94
N ALA A 110 -13.41 -1.00 -5.54
CA ALA A 110 -14.68 -0.87 -4.82
C ALA A 110 -15.28 -2.20 -4.33
N SER A 111 -14.83 -3.35 -4.85
CA SER A 111 -15.30 -4.68 -4.45
C SER A 111 -14.13 -5.57 -4.04
N SER A 112 -14.38 -6.58 -3.19
CA SER A 112 -13.35 -7.54 -2.77
C SER A 112 -12.68 -8.27 -3.95
N ARG A 113 -13.41 -8.47 -5.06
CA ARG A 113 -12.85 -9.04 -6.30
C ARG A 113 -11.88 -8.08 -6.99
N ASP A 114 -12.21 -6.80 -7.02
CA ASP A 114 -11.34 -5.79 -7.63
C ASP A 114 -10.12 -5.56 -6.74
N GLN A 115 -10.29 -5.56 -5.42
CA GLN A 115 -9.19 -5.54 -4.45
C GLN A 115 -8.26 -6.75 -4.61
N TYR A 116 -8.77 -7.93 -4.94
CA TYR A 116 -7.92 -9.08 -5.22
C TYR A 116 -7.12 -8.93 -6.53
N ARG A 117 -7.57 -8.09 -7.47
CA ARG A 117 -6.92 -7.82 -8.76
C ARG A 117 -5.97 -6.64 -8.74
N VAL A 118 -5.91 -5.86 -7.66
CA VAL A 118 -4.98 -4.73 -7.57
C VAL A 118 -3.53 -5.22 -7.68
N ASP A 119 -2.67 -4.32 -8.15
CA ASP A 119 -1.23 -4.52 -8.10
C ASP A 119 -0.79 -4.69 -6.66
N GLY A 120 0.02 -5.72 -6.43
CA GLY A 120 0.48 -6.13 -5.11
C GLY A 120 1.11 -7.50 -5.17
N GLU A 121 1.95 -7.81 -4.20
CA GLU A 121 2.64 -9.09 -4.09
C GLU A 121 1.67 -10.16 -3.58
N LEU A 122 1.66 -11.33 -4.22
CA LEU A 122 0.99 -12.51 -3.65
C LEU A 122 1.88 -13.07 -2.55
N VAL A 123 1.31 -13.21 -1.35
CA VAL A 123 2.07 -13.58 -0.15
C VAL A 123 1.75 -15.01 0.26
N ASP A 124 2.78 -15.80 0.54
CA ASP A 124 2.63 -17.12 1.15
C ASP A 124 2.11 -17.01 2.59
N LYS A 125 1.31 -17.98 3.05
CA LYS A 125 0.74 -17.97 4.40
C LYS A 125 1.80 -17.84 5.50
N MET A 126 3.00 -18.40 5.30
CA MET A 126 4.08 -18.35 6.28
C MET A 126 4.85 -17.02 6.26
N GLN A 127 4.52 -16.11 5.33
CA GLN A 127 5.22 -14.84 5.11
C GLN A 127 4.30 -13.62 5.22
N VAL A 128 3.08 -13.83 5.71
CA VAL A 128 2.11 -12.75 5.89
C VAL A 128 2.60 -11.75 6.93
N GLN A 129 2.25 -10.50 6.73
CA GLN A 129 2.61 -9.40 7.61
C GLN A 129 1.35 -8.63 8.02
N PRO A 130 1.38 -7.96 9.18
CA PRO A 130 0.36 -6.99 9.55
C PRO A 130 0.10 -6.01 8.39
N GLY A 131 -1.17 -5.71 8.13
CA GLY A 131 -1.56 -4.81 7.03
C GLY A 131 -1.76 -5.47 5.67
N ASP A 132 -1.38 -6.75 5.49
CA ASP A 132 -1.70 -7.47 4.25
C ASP A 132 -3.23 -7.63 4.07
N LEU A 133 -3.71 -7.67 2.82
CA LEU A 133 -5.11 -7.99 2.53
C LEU A 133 -5.29 -9.51 2.45
N ILE A 134 -6.27 -10.04 3.16
CA ILE A 134 -6.62 -11.48 3.13
C ILE A 134 -8.00 -11.68 2.49
N PHE A 135 -8.11 -12.68 1.61
CA PHE A 135 -9.28 -12.89 0.77
C PHE A 135 -9.94 -14.25 0.99
N PHE A 136 -11.27 -14.24 0.92
CA PHE A 136 -12.09 -15.42 1.09
C PHE A 136 -13.19 -15.51 0.02
N LYS A 137 -13.65 -16.73 -0.25
CA LYS A 137 -14.88 -17.00 -0.98
C LYS A 137 -16.07 -16.42 -0.21
N GLY A 138 -17.11 -16.03 -0.94
CA GLY A 138 -18.36 -15.52 -0.34
C GLY A 138 -19.18 -16.60 0.38
N SER A 139 -20.45 -16.29 0.64
CA SER A 139 -21.39 -17.20 1.33
C SER A 139 -21.47 -18.58 0.64
N ASN A 140 -21.46 -18.60 -0.70
CA ASN A 140 -21.34 -19.82 -1.48
C ASN A 140 -19.87 -20.26 -1.60
N SER A 141 -19.47 -21.23 -0.76
CA SER A 141 -18.10 -21.77 -0.75
C SER A 141 -17.72 -22.58 -1.99
N LYS A 142 -18.69 -22.94 -2.86
CA LYS A 142 -18.44 -23.61 -4.14
C LYS A 142 -18.08 -22.63 -5.25
N SER A 143 -18.29 -21.33 -5.04
CA SER A 143 -17.89 -20.31 -6.02
C SER A 143 -16.37 -20.16 -6.06
N ALA A 144 -15.81 -20.08 -7.27
CA ALA A 144 -14.41 -19.73 -7.47
C ALA A 144 -14.13 -18.22 -7.22
N SER A 145 -15.17 -17.40 -7.09
CA SER A 145 -15.02 -15.95 -6.93
C SER A 145 -14.69 -15.54 -5.49
N VAL A 146 -13.75 -14.59 -5.34
CA VAL A 146 -13.61 -13.81 -4.11
C VAL A 146 -14.95 -13.15 -3.77
N GLY A 147 -15.34 -13.23 -2.51
CA GLY A 147 -16.57 -12.64 -1.99
C GLY A 147 -16.41 -11.93 -0.66
N HIS A 148 -15.25 -12.01 -0.02
CA HIS A 148 -14.97 -11.38 1.25
C HIS A 148 -13.49 -11.01 1.39
N VAL A 149 -13.19 -9.97 2.15
CA VAL A 149 -11.84 -9.44 2.36
C VAL A 149 -11.68 -8.94 3.80
N GLY A 150 -10.46 -9.02 4.33
CA GLY A 150 -10.06 -8.46 5.62
C GLY A 150 -8.62 -7.95 5.58
N ILE A 151 -8.15 -7.42 6.71
CA ILE A 151 -6.79 -6.91 6.91
C ILE A 151 -6.10 -7.83 7.93
N VAL A 152 -4.92 -8.36 7.58
CA VAL A 152 -4.11 -9.21 8.45
C VAL A 152 -3.63 -8.42 9.66
N ILE A 153 -3.86 -8.96 10.85
CA ILE A 153 -3.36 -8.41 12.12
C ILE A 153 -2.05 -9.10 12.48
N ASP A 154 -2.01 -10.42 12.31
CA ASP A 154 -0.92 -11.27 12.76
C ASP A 154 -0.93 -12.60 11.97
N GLY A 155 0.24 -13.20 11.81
CA GLY A 155 0.42 -14.47 11.15
C GLY A 155 1.48 -15.31 11.83
N ASP A 156 1.14 -16.57 12.13
CA ASP A 156 2.06 -17.52 12.72
C ASP A 156 2.85 -18.24 11.60
N PRO A 157 4.18 -18.02 11.50
CA PRO A 157 4.99 -18.60 10.43
C PRO A 157 5.19 -20.12 10.59
N VAL A 158 4.88 -20.68 11.75
CA VAL A 158 5.02 -22.12 12.03
C VAL A 158 3.71 -22.84 11.73
N THR A 159 2.58 -22.33 12.24
CA THR A 159 1.29 -22.99 12.09
C THR A 159 0.53 -22.55 10.83
N GLY A 160 0.87 -21.39 10.27
CA GLY A 160 0.14 -20.77 9.17
C GLY A 160 -1.22 -20.21 9.58
N GLU A 161 -1.49 -20.06 10.89
CA GLU A 161 -2.65 -19.32 11.38
C GLU A 161 -2.52 -17.85 11.00
N ILE A 162 -3.61 -17.25 10.53
CA ILE A 162 -3.67 -15.81 10.23
C ILE A 162 -4.86 -15.23 10.95
N LYS A 163 -4.61 -14.22 11.79
CA LYS A 163 -5.65 -13.41 12.44
C LYS A 163 -5.88 -12.16 11.62
N PHE A 164 -7.15 -11.79 11.45
CA PHE A 164 -7.51 -10.67 10.58
C PHE A 164 -8.73 -9.91 11.10
N ILE A 165 -8.73 -8.60 10.88
CA ILE A 165 -9.87 -7.72 11.16
C ILE A 165 -10.68 -7.48 9.88
N HIS A 166 -12.00 -7.50 9.98
CA HIS A 166 -12.87 -7.36 8.82
C HIS A 166 -14.28 -6.94 9.21
N SER A 167 -15.07 -6.45 8.24
CA SER A 167 -16.51 -6.25 8.40
C SER A 167 -17.30 -7.52 8.04
N ALA A 168 -17.71 -8.28 9.05
CA ALA A 168 -18.50 -9.50 8.91
C ALA A 168 -20.00 -9.20 8.85
N CYS A 169 -20.74 -9.92 7.99
CA CYS A 169 -22.19 -9.74 7.86
C CYS A 169 -22.96 -9.90 9.20
N SER A 170 -22.54 -10.81 10.07
CA SER A 170 -23.22 -11.11 11.35
C SER A 170 -22.68 -10.32 12.53
N SER A 171 -21.36 -10.28 12.70
CA SER A 171 -20.70 -9.67 13.88
C SER A 171 -20.29 -8.21 13.68
N GLY A 172 -20.35 -7.66 12.46
CA GLY A 172 -19.82 -6.33 12.18
C GLY A 172 -18.30 -6.34 12.09
N ILE A 173 -17.63 -5.24 12.44
CA ILE A 173 -16.17 -5.19 12.54
C ILE A 173 -15.72 -6.11 13.67
N SER A 174 -15.01 -7.17 13.34
CA SER A 174 -14.52 -8.17 14.31
C SER A 174 -13.18 -8.76 13.86
N VAL A 175 -12.49 -9.39 14.81
CA VAL A 175 -11.31 -10.22 14.55
C VAL A 175 -11.74 -11.67 14.36
N SER A 176 -11.19 -12.33 13.34
CA SER A 176 -11.35 -13.75 13.08
C SER A 176 -10.03 -14.41 12.74
N SER A 177 -10.02 -15.75 12.75
CA SER A 177 -8.87 -16.58 12.42
C SER A 177 -9.12 -17.49 11.22
N THR A 178 -8.08 -17.77 10.43
CA THR A 178 -8.12 -18.78 9.36
C THR A 178 -8.31 -20.20 9.88
N PHE A 179 -8.13 -20.46 11.17
CA PHE A 179 -8.40 -21.76 11.79
C PHE A 179 -9.88 -21.98 12.13
N GLU A 180 -10.69 -20.91 12.13
CA GLU A 180 -12.13 -21.07 12.25
C GLU A 180 -12.68 -21.85 11.03
N PRO A 181 -13.50 -22.89 11.22
CA PRO A 181 -13.95 -23.76 10.12
C PRO A 181 -14.64 -23.03 8.96
N TYR A 182 -15.28 -21.89 9.24
CA TYR A 182 -15.93 -21.07 8.22
C TYR A 182 -14.92 -20.44 7.26
N TYR A 183 -13.84 -19.85 7.79
CA TYR A 183 -12.80 -19.16 7.04
C TYR A 183 -11.78 -20.12 6.45
N ALA A 184 -11.43 -21.20 7.16
CA ALA A 184 -10.53 -22.25 6.68
C ALA A 184 -10.98 -22.80 5.31
N LYS A 185 -12.28 -23.11 5.17
CA LYS A 185 -12.88 -23.63 3.92
C LYS A 185 -12.96 -22.60 2.79
N ARG A 186 -12.85 -21.32 3.12
CA ARG A 186 -13.09 -20.20 2.19
C ARG A 186 -11.84 -19.43 1.83
N PHE A 187 -10.70 -19.70 2.46
CA PHE A 187 -9.45 -19.03 2.16
C PHE A 187 -9.14 -19.08 0.65
N VAL A 188 -8.73 -17.93 0.10
CA VAL A 188 -8.33 -17.78 -1.31
C VAL A 188 -6.85 -17.42 -1.39
N GLY A 189 -6.41 -16.42 -0.63
CA GLY A 189 -5.02 -15.96 -0.66
C GLY A 189 -4.81 -14.66 0.10
N VAL A 190 -3.57 -14.19 0.12
CA VAL A 190 -3.13 -12.95 0.75
C VAL A 190 -2.40 -12.08 -0.28
N LYS A 191 -2.59 -10.76 -0.20
CA LYS A 191 -1.92 -9.79 -1.07
C LYS A 191 -1.35 -8.63 -0.25
N ARG A 192 -0.08 -8.33 -0.47
CA ARG A 192 0.62 -7.17 0.10
C ARG A 192 0.57 -5.99 -0.86
N VAL A 193 0.08 -4.87 -0.38
CA VAL A 193 -0.08 -3.63 -1.16
C VAL A 193 0.87 -2.53 -0.64
N ILE A 194 1.17 -2.56 0.65
CA ILE A 194 2.10 -1.63 1.32
C ILE A 194 3.53 -1.98 0.89
N LYS A 195 4.36 -0.95 0.62
CA LYS A 195 5.74 -1.09 0.14
C LYS A 195 6.75 -0.54 1.13
#